data_AF-A0A933DKZ8-F1
#
_entry.id   AF-A0A933DKZ8-F1
#
_cell.length_a   1.000
_cell.length_b   1.000
_cell.length_c   1.000
_cell.angle_alpha   90.00
_cell.angle_beta   90.00
_cell.angle_gamma   90.00
#
_symmetry.space_group_name_H-M   'P 1'
#
loop_
_entity.id
_entity.type
_entity.pdbx_description
1 polymer ?
#
loop_
_entity_poly.entity_id
_entity_poly.type
_entity_poly.pdbx_seq_one_letter_code
_entity_poly.pdbx_strand_id
1 'polypeptide(L)'
;AGLLLSFHKRLKSSCGGFNKISEWYGYLKDHLQPILNEYGDELPPEMLKKIKGAMKLTDESKTGINEACQALQGDIGKVAAGLAGRGFFGSTVLGTFLVGALAVGGLVAYLKFAAVTLTLTNDGCDAMTLSGNIPVNLPGLSVPPDPIRNGQSATLTVPPLRATVDGTSPGGITVTTFGFTLRFAVDPSIRVTLDGESLNGKRTEVNLGNLPTHKAIVSCR
;
A
#
# COMPACT_ATOMS: atom_id res chain seq x y z
N ALA A 1 -5.81 12.41 24.98
CA ALA A 1 -6.69 11.24 25.31
C ALA A 1 -8.19 11.56 25.28
N GLY A 2 -8.65 12.67 25.88
CA GLY A 2 -10.10 13.00 25.99
C GLY A 2 -10.85 13.13 24.66
N LEU A 3 -10.22 13.69 23.62
CA LEU A 3 -10.82 13.84 22.29
C LEU A 3 -10.99 12.50 21.57
N LEU A 4 -10.00 11.60 21.61
CA LEU A 4 -10.10 10.23 21.08
C LEU A 4 -11.18 9.40 21.79
N LEU A 5 -11.28 9.51 23.12
CA LEU A 5 -12.35 8.89 23.90
C LEU A 5 -13.74 9.42 23.51
N SER A 6 -13.83 10.74 23.31
CA SER A 6 -15.06 11.40 22.88
C SER A 6 -15.46 10.97 21.47
N PHE A 7 -14.50 10.87 20.55
CA PHE A 7 -14.70 10.32 19.22
C PHE A 7 -15.15 8.87 19.26
N HIS A 8 -14.49 8.00 20.04
CA HIS A 8 -14.88 6.60 20.19
C HIS A 8 -16.34 6.44 20.64
N LYS A 9 -16.77 7.22 21.64
CA LYS A 9 -18.16 7.22 22.11
C LYS A 9 -19.14 7.67 21.03
N ARG A 10 -18.81 8.73 20.28
CA ARG A 10 -19.64 9.21 19.16
C ARG A 10 -19.71 8.19 18.04
N LEU A 11 -18.57 7.62 17.65
CA LEU A 11 -18.47 6.61 16.59
C LEU A 11 -19.33 5.40 16.93
N LYS A 12 -19.26 4.91 18.19
CA LYS A 12 -20.11 3.81 18.68
C LYS A 12 -21.62 4.12 18.53
N SER A 13 -22.02 5.36 18.72
CA SER A 13 -23.42 5.78 18.56
C SER A 13 -23.84 5.97 17.11
N SER A 14 -22.89 6.22 16.20
CA SER A 14 -23.15 6.49 14.78
C SER A 14 -23.01 5.24 13.90
N CYS A 15 -22.28 4.21 14.34
CA CYS A 15 -22.19 2.93 13.63
C CYS A 15 -23.59 2.30 13.44
N GLY A 16 -23.88 1.85 12.21
CA GLY A 16 -25.22 1.38 11.83
C GLY A 16 -26.11 2.45 11.18
N GLY A 17 -25.80 3.74 11.39
CA GLY A 17 -26.59 4.86 10.88
C GLY A 17 -26.19 5.35 9.49
N PHE A 18 -25.00 5.01 9.01
CA PHE A 18 -24.50 5.43 7.71
C PHE A 18 -25.11 4.57 6.59
N ASN A 19 -25.84 5.21 5.67
CA ASN A 19 -26.45 4.53 4.51
C ASN A 19 -25.66 4.76 3.23
N LYS A 20 -24.86 5.83 3.18
CA LYS A 20 -24.03 6.19 2.02
C LYS A 20 -22.59 6.38 2.44
N ILE A 21 -21.68 6.06 1.52
CA ILE A 21 -20.26 6.27 1.71
C ILE A 21 -19.89 7.76 1.93
N SER A 22 -20.65 8.69 1.34
CA SER A 22 -20.47 10.12 1.56
C SER A 22 -20.79 10.55 3.00
N GLU A 23 -21.75 9.90 3.66
CA GLU A 23 -22.09 10.15 5.07
C GLU A 23 -20.96 9.66 5.99
N TRP A 24 -20.40 8.49 5.68
CA TRP A 24 -19.22 7.95 6.37
C TRP A 24 -18.01 8.87 6.23
N TYR A 25 -17.64 9.25 5.00
CA TYR A 25 -16.48 10.12 4.79
C TYR A 25 -16.69 11.53 5.36
N GLY A 26 -17.90 12.08 5.24
CA GLY A 26 -18.25 13.35 5.87
C GLY A 26 -18.05 13.29 7.39
N TYR A 27 -18.58 12.26 8.03
CA TYR A 27 -18.41 12.04 9.47
C TYR A 27 -16.93 11.95 9.89
N LEU A 28 -16.12 11.18 9.16
CA LEU A 28 -14.69 11.05 9.45
C LEU A 28 -13.95 12.39 9.26
N LYS A 29 -14.27 13.12 8.20
CA LYS A 29 -13.69 14.43 7.92
C LYS A 29 -14.03 15.44 9.01
N ASP A 30 -15.26 15.43 9.52
CA ASP A 30 -15.73 16.43 10.48
C ASP A 30 -15.34 16.10 11.92
N HIS A 31 -15.04 14.82 12.23
CA HIS A 31 -14.85 14.38 13.61
C HIS A 31 -13.54 13.66 13.89
N LEU A 32 -12.95 12.94 12.93
CA LEU A 32 -11.69 12.23 13.12
C LEU A 32 -10.50 13.03 12.60
N GLN A 33 -10.64 13.66 11.43
CA GLN A 33 -9.54 14.37 10.78
C GLN A 33 -9.00 15.57 11.59
N PRO A 34 -9.82 16.37 12.30
CA PRO A 34 -9.30 17.41 13.19
C PRO A 34 -8.42 16.84 14.30
N ILE A 35 -8.83 15.70 14.88
CA ILE A 35 -8.07 15.02 15.94
C ILE A 35 -6.74 14.49 15.39
N LEU A 36 -6.73 13.93 14.18
CA LEU A 36 -5.50 13.47 13.53
C LEU A 36 -4.57 14.60 13.12
N ASN A 37 -5.11 15.77 12.77
CA ASN A 37 -4.29 16.93 12.43
C ASN A 37 -3.66 17.55 13.69
N GLU A 38 -4.37 17.53 14.82
CA GLU A 38 -3.90 18.12 16.08
C GLU A 38 -2.93 17.20 16.83
N TYR A 39 -3.18 15.88 16.83
CA TYR A 39 -2.41 14.91 17.63
C TYR A 39 -1.69 13.84 16.79
N GLY A 40 -1.68 13.97 15.46
CA GLY A 40 -1.14 12.95 14.56
C GLY A 40 0.32 12.62 14.85
N ASP A 41 1.14 13.63 15.11
CA ASP A 41 2.58 13.46 15.35
C ASP A 41 2.90 12.85 16.72
N GLU A 42 1.94 12.89 17.65
CA GLU A 42 2.05 12.28 18.97
C GLU A 42 1.62 10.80 18.99
N LEU A 43 0.96 10.34 17.93
CA LEU A 43 0.53 8.96 17.79
C LEU A 43 1.67 8.08 17.24
N PRO A 44 1.84 6.85 17.74
CA PRO A 44 2.78 5.90 17.15
C PRO A 44 2.52 5.72 15.64
N PRO A 45 3.54 5.73 14.77
CA PRO A 45 3.36 5.66 13.32
C PRO A 45 2.52 4.47 12.85
N GLU A 46 2.69 3.31 13.49
CA GLU A 46 1.90 2.10 13.23
C GLU A 46 0.41 2.27 13.55
N MET A 47 0.09 3.07 14.56
CA MET A 47 -1.27 3.36 14.99
C MET A 47 -1.94 4.34 14.04
N LEU A 48 -1.22 5.41 13.67
CA LEU A 48 -1.67 6.38 12.68
C LEU A 48 -1.93 5.72 11.32
N LYS A 49 -1.09 4.76 10.94
CA LYS A 49 -1.27 3.93 9.75
C LYS A 49 -2.55 3.09 9.80
N LYS A 50 -2.85 2.45 10.94
CA LYS A 50 -4.10 1.68 11.13
C LYS A 50 -5.34 2.57 11.07
N ILE A 51 -5.33 3.71 11.76
CA ILE A 51 -6.46 4.65 11.75
C ILE A 51 -6.71 5.17 10.33
N LYS A 52 -5.66 5.62 9.62
CA LYS A 52 -5.78 6.06 8.22
C LYS A 52 -6.22 4.93 7.27
N GLY A 53 -5.88 3.68 7.59
CA GLY A 53 -6.34 2.49 6.86
C GLY A 53 -7.83 2.23 7.05
N ALA A 54 -8.30 2.23 8.30
CA ALA A 54 -9.70 2.00 8.65
C ALA A 54 -10.65 3.11 8.17
N MET A 55 -10.13 4.32 7.89
CA MET A 55 -10.90 5.38 7.25
C MET A 55 -11.29 5.05 5.80
N LYS A 56 -10.57 4.14 5.12
CA LYS A 56 -10.78 3.82 3.70
C LYS A 56 -11.68 2.60 3.56
N LEU A 57 -12.85 2.81 2.96
CA LEU A 57 -13.80 1.73 2.68
C LEU A 57 -13.42 0.96 1.42
N THR A 58 -13.47 -0.36 1.51
CA THR A 58 -13.24 -1.29 0.39
C THR A 58 -14.55 -1.73 -0.28
N ASP A 59 -15.64 -1.65 0.49
CA ASP A 59 -17.00 -1.90 0.06
C ASP A 59 -17.83 -0.67 0.45
N GLU A 60 -18.41 -0.01 -0.55
CA GLU A 60 -19.24 1.19 -0.37
C GLU A 60 -20.68 0.84 0.03
N SER A 61 -21.01 -0.45 0.10
CA SER A 61 -22.29 -0.93 0.60
C SER A 61 -22.48 -0.58 2.08
N LYS A 62 -23.74 -0.54 2.51
CA LYS A 62 -24.10 -0.37 3.93
C LYS A 62 -23.41 -1.41 4.84
N THR A 63 -23.19 -2.62 4.34
CA THR A 63 -22.49 -3.68 5.07
C THR A 63 -21.02 -3.32 5.22
N GLY A 64 -20.34 -2.93 4.15
CA GLY A 64 -18.95 -2.48 4.18
C GLY A 64 -18.72 -1.28 5.10
N ILE A 65 -19.65 -0.31 5.07
CA ILE A 65 -19.63 0.85 5.96
C ILE A 65 -19.74 0.43 7.43
N ASN A 66 -20.64 -0.51 7.74
CA ASN A 66 -20.81 -1.00 9.11
C ASN A 66 -19.60 -1.79 9.62
N GLU A 67 -19.01 -2.63 8.77
CA GLU A 67 -17.80 -3.39 9.11
C GLU A 67 -16.62 -2.46 9.39
N ALA A 68 -16.40 -1.45 8.55
CA ALA A 68 -15.33 -0.47 8.79
C ALA A 68 -15.60 0.37 10.04
N CYS A 69 -16.86 0.73 10.31
CA CYS A 69 -17.22 1.45 11.53
C CYS A 69 -16.89 0.63 12.78
N GLN A 70 -17.21 -0.67 12.78
CA GLN A 70 -16.89 -1.57 13.89
C GLN A 70 -15.37 -1.77 14.05
N ALA A 71 -14.64 -1.92 12.94
CA ALA A 71 -13.18 -2.05 12.98
C ALA A 71 -12.52 -0.78 13.55
N LEU A 72 -12.92 0.40 13.06
CA LEU A 72 -12.42 1.69 13.53
C LEU A 72 -12.78 1.90 15.02
N GLN A 73 -13.98 1.50 15.44
CA GLN A 73 -14.38 1.54 16.85
C GLN A 73 -13.46 0.67 17.70
N GLY A 74 -13.19 -0.57 17.29
CA GLY A 74 -12.31 -1.49 18.00
C GLY A 74 -10.88 -0.96 18.13
N ASP A 75 -10.33 -0.41 17.05
CA ASP A 75 -8.97 0.14 17.04
C ASP A 75 -8.88 1.39 17.91
N ILE A 76 -9.79 2.35 17.76
CA ILE A 76 -9.77 3.58 18.56
C ILE A 76 -10.04 3.29 20.05
N GLY A 77 -10.89 2.33 20.37
CA GLY A 77 -11.12 1.89 21.75
C GLY A 77 -9.83 1.39 22.42
N LYS A 78 -9.04 0.58 21.70
CA LYS A 78 -7.73 0.09 22.18
C LYS A 78 -6.73 1.22 22.36
N VAL A 79 -6.68 2.16 21.42
CA VAL A 79 -5.82 3.35 21.49
C VAL A 79 -6.19 4.23 22.68
N ALA A 80 -7.47 4.52 22.82
CA ALA A 80 -7.99 5.34 23.90
C ALA A 80 -7.73 4.72 25.28
N ALA A 81 -7.88 3.39 25.41
CA ALA A 81 -7.55 2.66 26.63
C ALA A 81 -6.04 2.67 26.92
N GLY A 82 -5.20 2.48 25.89
CA GLY A 82 -3.74 2.54 26.01
C GLY A 82 -3.23 3.92 26.44
N LEU A 83 -3.88 5.00 25.96
CA LEU A 83 -3.56 6.39 26.34
C LEU A 83 -4.14 6.79 27.69
N ALA A 84 -5.28 6.22 28.11
CA ALA A 84 -5.89 6.49 29.42
C ALA A 84 -5.16 5.76 30.55
N GLY A 85 -4.58 4.59 30.27
CA GLY A 85 -3.83 3.79 31.24
C GLY A 85 -2.38 4.21 31.45
N ARG A 86 -1.84 5.12 30.62
CA ARG A 86 -0.46 5.60 30.70
C ARG A 86 -0.43 7.12 30.58
N GLY A 87 -0.06 7.80 31.66
CA GLY A 87 0.45 9.17 31.58
C GLY A 87 1.59 9.21 30.55
N PHE A 88 1.44 10.09 29.56
CA PHE A 88 2.23 10.19 28.32
C PHE A 88 3.74 10.49 28.53
N PHE A 89 4.26 10.43 29.77
CA PHE A 89 5.66 10.74 30.12
C PHE A 89 6.40 9.61 30.88
N GLY A 90 5.87 8.39 30.89
CA GLY A 90 6.50 7.26 31.58
C GLY A 90 7.15 6.24 30.64
N SER A 91 8.37 6.50 30.17
CA SER A 91 9.52 5.72 30.64
C SER A 91 9.66 4.22 30.36
N THR A 92 8.69 3.44 29.86
CA THR A 92 8.88 1.98 29.86
C THR A 92 7.93 1.17 28.98
N VAL A 93 8.55 0.36 28.10
CA VAL A 93 8.07 -0.89 27.45
C VAL A 93 6.93 -0.76 26.44
N LEU A 94 7.31 -0.48 25.18
CA LEU A 94 6.59 -0.80 23.93
C LEU A 94 6.71 -2.30 23.59
N GLY A 95 6.34 -3.17 24.52
CA GLY A 95 6.31 -4.61 24.31
C GLY A 95 4.91 -5.11 24.59
N THR A 96 4.29 -5.78 23.62
CA THR A 96 2.95 -6.41 23.68
C THR A 96 1.73 -5.50 23.45
N PHE A 97 1.58 -4.98 22.22
CA PHE A 97 0.24 -4.71 21.65
C PHE A 97 0.01 -5.68 20.48
N LEU A 98 -0.26 -6.94 20.81
CA LEU A 98 -0.70 -7.93 19.84
C LEU A 98 -2.16 -8.34 20.08
N VAL A 99 -2.80 -8.63 18.95
CA VAL A 99 -4.08 -9.33 18.74
C VAL A 99 -5.34 -8.46 18.59
N GLY A 100 -5.85 -8.47 17.36
CA GLY A 100 -7.24 -8.19 17.00
C GLY A 100 -7.37 -7.69 15.57
N ALA A 101 -7.86 -8.59 14.71
CA ALA A 101 -8.18 -8.42 13.30
C ALA A 101 -6.99 -8.17 12.34
N LEU A 102 -6.25 -9.25 12.04
CA LEU A 102 -5.84 -9.47 10.65
C LEU A 102 -7.12 -9.72 9.84
N ALA A 103 -7.77 -8.66 9.39
CA ALA A 103 -8.72 -8.79 8.30
C ALA A 103 -7.90 -9.09 7.04
N VAL A 104 -7.91 -10.36 6.64
CA VAL A 104 -7.30 -10.88 5.41
C VAL A 104 -7.79 -10.12 4.14
N GLY A 105 -8.79 -9.24 4.25
CA GLY A 105 -9.24 -8.33 3.19
C GLY A 105 -8.59 -6.93 3.15
N GLY A 106 -8.06 -6.40 4.26
CA GLY A 106 -7.59 -5.00 4.32
C GLY A 106 -6.28 -4.72 3.58
N LEU A 107 -5.34 -5.69 3.63
CA LEU A 107 -4.06 -5.59 2.91
C LEU A 107 -4.30 -5.67 1.40
N VAL A 108 -5.16 -6.58 0.95
CA VAL A 108 -5.52 -6.82 -0.45
C VAL A 108 -6.16 -5.59 -1.09
N ALA A 109 -6.99 -4.86 -0.37
CA ALA A 109 -7.65 -3.67 -0.89
C ALA A 109 -6.76 -2.42 -0.94
N TYR A 110 -5.83 -2.24 0.01
CA TYR A 110 -4.80 -1.19 -0.08
C TYR A 110 -3.94 -1.37 -1.34
N LEU A 111 -3.57 -2.62 -1.66
CA LEU A 111 -2.81 -2.95 -2.85
C LEU A 111 -3.57 -2.59 -4.15
N LYS A 112 -4.90 -2.63 -4.15
CA LYS A 112 -5.75 -2.22 -5.29
C LYS A 112 -5.97 -0.71 -5.39
N PHE A 113 -6.17 -0.01 -4.28
CA PHE A 113 -6.56 1.41 -4.28
C PHE A 113 -5.36 2.38 -4.35
N ALA A 114 -4.22 1.99 -3.78
CA ALA A 114 -2.97 2.74 -3.90
C ALA A 114 -2.10 2.16 -5.01
N ALA A 115 -2.71 1.46 -5.96
CA ALA A 115 -2.01 0.88 -7.08
C ALA A 115 -1.39 1.99 -7.93
N VAL A 116 -0.18 1.69 -8.37
CA VAL A 116 0.70 2.58 -9.07
C VAL A 116 0.79 2.09 -10.50
N THR A 117 0.80 3.03 -11.42
CA THR A 117 0.87 2.71 -12.85
C THR A 117 2.33 2.58 -13.26
N LEU A 118 2.76 1.38 -13.65
CA LEU A 118 4.07 1.13 -14.22
C LEU A 118 3.93 0.96 -15.73
N THR A 119 4.43 1.91 -16.51
CA THR A 119 4.51 1.77 -17.96
C THR A 119 5.83 1.13 -18.34
N LEU A 120 5.78 -0.06 -18.91
CA LEU A 120 6.92 -0.77 -19.48
C LEU A 120 7.02 -0.47 -20.98
N THR A 121 8.14 0.06 -21.45
CA THR A 121 8.39 0.38 -22.86
C THR A 121 9.47 -0.53 -23.43
N ASN A 122 9.21 -1.11 -24.61
CA ASN A 122 10.21 -1.80 -25.43
C ASN A 122 10.89 -0.80 -26.37
N ASP A 123 12.18 -0.53 -26.17
CA ASP A 123 12.96 0.42 -26.97
C ASP A 123 14.07 -0.31 -27.75
N GLY A 124 13.72 -0.81 -28.94
CA GLY A 124 14.68 -1.41 -29.86
C GLY A 124 14.98 -2.89 -29.64
N CYS A 125 14.28 -3.57 -28.73
CA CYS A 125 14.35 -5.03 -28.59
C CYS A 125 13.37 -5.73 -29.53
N ASP A 126 13.59 -7.04 -29.74
CA ASP A 126 12.57 -7.92 -30.32
C ASP A 126 11.29 -7.93 -29.46
N ALA A 127 10.20 -8.47 -30.00
CA ALA A 127 8.93 -8.53 -29.29
C ALA A 127 9.10 -9.27 -27.95
N MET A 128 8.80 -8.58 -26.85
CA MET A 128 8.96 -9.12 -25.50
C MET A 128 7.66 -9.74 -25.00
N THR A 129 7.78 -10.86 -24.29
CA THR A 129 6.67 -11.44 -23.52
C THR A 129 6.94 -11.31 -22.04
N LEU A 130 5.90 -10.97 -21.28
CA LEU A 130 5.98 -10.91 -19.83
C LEU A 130 5.87 -12.33 -19.25
N SER A 131 6.95 -13.10 -19.38
CA SER A 131 7.04 -14.44 -18.84
C SER A 131 7.47 -14.40 -17.37
N GLY A 132 6.54 -14.75 -16.48
CA GLY A 132 6.82 -14.87 -15.06
C GLY A 132 5.64 -15.49 -14.32
N ASN A 133 5.86 -16.62 -13.65
CA ASN A 133 4.89 -17.13 -12.69
C ASN A 133 4.97 -16.24 -11.44
N ILE A 134 4.09 -15.27 -11.34
CA ILE A 134 3.91 -14.53 -10.09
C ILE A 134 3.20 -15.51 -9.14
N PRO A 135 3.86 -15.97 -8.07
CA PRO A 135 3.37 -17.09 -7.26
C PRO A 135 2.14 -16.75 -6.42
N VAL A 136 1.59 -15.54 -6.58
CA VAL A 136 0.45 -15.00 -5.84
C VAL A 136 -0.44 -14.20 -6.80
N ASN A 137 -1.76 -14.39 -6.70
CA ASN A 137 -2.73 -13.52 -7.35
C ASN A 137 -2.68 -12.14 -6.68
N LEU A 138 -1.80 -11.26 -7.16
CA LEU A 138 -1.69 -9.90 -6.64
C LEU A 138 -2.95 -9.11 -7.01
N PRO A 139 -3.75 -8.71 -6.03
CA PRO A 139 -4.97 -7.97 -6.29
C PRO A 139 -4.62 -6.59 -6.86
N GLY A 140 -5.19 -6.25 -8.02
CA GLY A 140 -4.89 -4.99 -8.72
C GLY A 140 -3.80 -5.12 -9.78
N LEU A 141 -3.14 -6.28 -9.88
CA LEU A 141 -2.22 -6.56 -10.97
C LEU A 141 -3.00 -6.81 -12.28
N SER A 142 -2.80 -5.92 -13.25
CA SER A 142 -3.23 -6.13 -14.63
C SER A 142 -1.99 -6.16 -15.50
N VAL A 143 -1.86 -7.22 -16.29
CA VAL A 143 -0.79 -7.40 -17.26
C VAL A 143 -1.40 -7.24 -18.66
N PRO A 144 -0.88 -6.33 -19.51
CA PRO A 144 -1.38 -6.14 -20.87
C PRO A 144 -1.20 -7.40 -21.72
N PRO A 145 -1.92 -7.53 -22.84
CA PRO A 145 -1.77 -8.67 -23.72
C PRO A 145 -0.36 -8.74 -24.32
N ASP A 146 0.25 -9.92 -24.20
CA ASP A 146 1.48 -10.28 -24.92
C ASP A 146 1.23 -10.29 -26.45
N PRO A 147 2.26 -9.99 -27.28
CA PRO A 147 3.60 -9.51 -26.95
C PRO A 147 3.77 -7.97 -27.10
N ILE A 148 4.74 -7.39 -26.38
CA ILE A 148 5.12 -5.97 -26.46
C ILE A 148 6.15 -5.80 -27.59
N ARG A 149 5.72 -5.33 -28.76
CA ARG A 149 6.61 -5.11 -29.92
C ARG A 149 7.54 -3.92 -29.71
N ASN A 150 8.60 -3.82 -30.51
CA ASN A 150 9.49 -2.66 -30.53
C ASN A 150 8.71 -1.34 -30.66
N GLY A 151 9.00 -0.38 -29.80
CA GLY A 151 8.35 0.93 -29.71
C GLY A 151 7.00 0.92 -28.98
N GLN A 152 6.48 -0.25 -28.61
CA GLN A 152 5.23 -0.37 -27.86
C GLN A 152 5.46 -0.28 -26.36
N SER A 153 4.39 0.06 -25.65
CA SER A 153 4.36 0.08 -24.20
C SER A 153 3.21 -0.75 -23.66
N ALA A 154 3.45 -1.35 -22.51
CA ALA A 154 2.50 -2.09 -21.71
C ALA A 154 2.34 -1.38 -20.37
N THR A 155 1.11 -1.09 -19.98
CA THR A 155 0.81 -0.52 -18.66
C THR A 155 0.46 -1.62 -17.68
N LEU A 156 1.26 -1.76 -16.63
CA LEU A 156 0.99 -2.64 -15.50
C LEU A 156 0.49 -1.81 -14.32
N THR A 157 -0.52 -2.33 -13.64
CA THR A 157 -0.96 -1.76 -12.37
C THR A 157 -0.33 -2.58 -11.25
N VAL A 158 0.50 -1.97 -10.42
CA VAL A 158 1.24 -2.68 -9.35
C VAL A 158 0.95 -2.05 -8.00
N PRO A 159 0.94 -2.80 -6.90
CA PRO A 159 0.74 -2.16 -5.60
C PRO A 159 1.91 -1.22 -5.23
N PRO A 160 1.72 -0.30 -4.27
CA PRO A 160 2.76 0.64 -3.84
C PRO A 160 3.74 -0.08 -2.90
N LEU A 161 4.65 -0.84 -3.50
CA LEU A 161 5.60 -1.71 -2.80
C LEU A 161 6.98 -1.05 -2.73
N ARG A 162 7.72 -1.38 -1.66
CA ARG A 162 9.18 -1.22 -1.64
C ARG A 162 9.82 -2.50 -2.16
N ALA A 163 10.71 -2.39 -3.12
CA ALA A 163 11.41 -3.51 -3.73
C ALA A 163 12.91 -3.22 -3.78
N THR A 164 13.72 -4.26 -3.62
CA THR A 164 15.15 -4.22 -3.93
C THR A 164 15.34 -4.86 -5.29
N VAL A 165 15.87 -4.09 -6.23
CA VAL A 165 16.28 -4.58 -7.55
C VAL A 165 17.77 -4.85 -7.53
N ASP A 166 18.16 -6.07 -7.86
CA ASP A 166 19.56 -6.48 -7.97
C ASP A 166 19.86 -6.84 -9.43
N GLY A 167 20.55 -5.93 -10.12
CA GLY A 167 21.06 -6.12 -11.47
C GLY A 167 22.56 -6.43 -11.51
N THR A 168 23.17 -6.82 -10.38
CA THR A 168 24.61 -7.16 -10.32
C THR A 168 24.92 -8.54 -10.88
N SER A 169 23.91 -9.42 -10.94
CA SER A 169 24.07 -10.77 -11.45
C SER A 169 24.13 -10.80 -12.98
N PRO A 170 25.13 -11.45 -13.59
CA PRO A 170 25.16 -11.59 -15.04
C PRO A 170 23.96 -12.42 -15.52
N GLY A 171 23.28 -11.93 -16.56
CA GLY A 171 22.18 -12.65 -17.21
C GLY A 171 20.81 -12.49 -16.56
N GLY A 172 20.64 -11.60 -15.57
CA GLY A 172 19.32 -11.35 -15.03
C GLY A 172 19.19 -10.24 -14.01
N ILE A 173 17.94 -9.90 -13.73
CA ILE A 173 17.54 -8.95 -12.68
C ILE A 173 16.73 -9.71 -11.65
N THR A 174 17.11 -9.57 -10.39
CA THR A 174 16.35 -10.12 -9.26
C THR A 174 15.60 -9.00 -8.55
N VAL A 175 14.29 -9.16 -8.39
CA VAL A 175 13.43 -8.22 -7.66
C VAL A 175 12.95 -8.89 -6.38
N THR A 176 13.32 -8.35 -5.24
CA THR A 176 12.88 -8.84 -3.93
C THR A 176 11.93 -7.83 -3.29
N THR A 177 10.74 -8.28 -2.91
CA THR A 177 9.75 -7.44 -2.20
C THR A 177 8.84 -8.32 -1.35
N PHE A 178 8.33 -7.78 -0.24
CA PHE A 178 7.30 -8.38 0.62
C PHE A 178 7.31 -9.92 0.72
N GLY A 179 8.45 -10.50 1.10
CA GLY A 179 8.59 -11.95 1.35
C GLY A 179 8.69 -12.84 0.11
N PHE A 180 8.72 -12.29 -1.10
CA PHE A 180 8.94 -13.04 -2.34
C PHE A 180 10.08 -12.45 -3.18
N THR A 181 10.62 -13.28 -4.08
CA THR A 181 11.70 -12.91 -4.99
C THR A 181 11.34 -13.35 -6.39
N LEU A 182 11.35 -12.40 -7.33
CA LEU A 182 11.16 -12.63 -8.76
C LEU A 182 12.51 -12.55 -9.46
N ARG A 183 12.74 -13.43 -10.42
CA ARG A 183 13.96 -13.43 -11.25
C ARG A 183 13.56 -13.31 -12.69
N PHE A 184 14.18 -12.36 -13.37
CA PHE A 184 13.98 -12.10 -14.80
C PHE A 184 15.30 -12.38 -15.50
N ALA A 185 15.27 -13.24 -16.53
CA ALA A 185 16.42 -13.41 -17.40
C ALA A 185 16.52 -12.19 -18.31
N VAL A 186 17.69 -11.55 -18.31
CA VAL A 186 17.97 -10.33 -19.09
C VAL A 186 19.35 -10.48 -19.68
N ASP A 187 19.45 -10.41 -21.01
CA ASP A 187 20.75 -10.43 -21.68
C ASP A 187 21.62 -9.25 -21.20
N PRO A 188 22.92 -9.44 -20.91
CA PRO A 188 23.79 -8.37 -20.43
C PRO A 188 23.87 -7.13 -21.32
N SER A 189 23.56 -7.26 -22.63
CA SER A 189 23.50 -6.14 -23.58
C SER A 189 22.25 -5.28 -23.43
N ILE A 190 21.23 -5.74 -22.69
CA ILE A 190 19.96 -5.04 -22.51
C ILE A 190 20.07 -4.06 -21.34
N ARG A 191 19.78 -2.80 -21.62
CA ARG A 191 19.69 -1.74 -20.63
C ARG A 191 18.27 -1.65 -20.07
N VAL A 192 18.15 -1.72 -18.76
CA VAL A 192 16.89 -1.57 -18.03
C VAL A 192 16.98 -0.32 -17.17
N THR A 193 16.03 0.59 -17.34
CA THR A 193 15.91 1.80 -16.52
C THR A 193 14.53 1.86 -15.87
N LEU A 194 14.46 2.45 -14.68
CA LEU A 194 13.23 2.80 -14.00
C LEU A 194 13.31 4.28 -13.63
N ASP A 195 12.34 5.06 -14.11
CA ASP A 195 12.27 6.51 -13.93
C ASP A 195 13.55 7.25 -14.34
N GLY A 196 14.22 6.73 -15.38
CA GLY A 196 15.48 7.26 -15.89
C GLY A 196 16.73 6.75 -15.14
N GLU A 197 16.58 6.06 -14.02
CA GLU A 197 17.70 5.44 -13.32
C GLU A 197 17.99 4.04 -13.89
N SER A 198 19.22 3.78 -14.34
CA SER A 198 19.63 2.43 -14.77
C SER A 198 19.58 1.44 -13.61
N LEU A 199 19.18 0.20 -13.86
CA LEU A 199 19.15 -0.89 -12.88
C LEU A 199 20.29 -1.90 -13.11
N ASN A 200 20.98 -1.83 -14.23
CA ASN A 200 22.06 -2.75 -14.60
C ASN A 200 23.30 -2.55 -13.70
N GLY A 201 23.93 -3.65 -13.30
CA GLY A 201 25.23 -3.64 -12.62
C GLY A 201 25.22 -3.11 -11.19
N LYS A 202 24.03 -2.83 -10.61
CA LYS A 202 23.93 -2.33 -9.24
C LYS A 202 22.70 -2.88 -8.52
N ARG A 203 22.72 -2.67 -7.20
CA ARG A 203 21.57 -2.90 -6.33
C ARG A 203 20.88 -1.57 -6.06
N THR A 204 19.58 -1.50 -6.34
CA THR A 204 18.77 -0.28 -6.21
C THR A 204 17.57 -0.57 -5.31
N GLU A 205 17.34 0.30 -4.33
CA GLU A 205 16.07 0.32 -3.59
C GLU A 205 15.06 1.18 -4.33
N VAL A 206 13.91 0.58 -4.64
CA VAL A 206 12.82 1.23 -5.35
C VAL A 206 11.62 1.29 -4.42
N ASN A 207 11.02 2.47 -4.29
CA ASN A 207 9.75 2.63 -3.60
C ASN A 207 8.69 3.08 -4.60
N LEU A 208 7.89 2.12 -5.08
CA LEU A 208 6.83 2.39 -6.05
C LEU A 208 5.71 3.25 -5.44
N GLY A 209 5.59 3.30 -4.11
CA GLY A 209 4.60 4.15 -3.45
C GLY A 209 4.93 5.65 -3.43
N ASN A 210 6.12 6.05 -3.91
CA ASN A 210 6.53 7.46 -3.88
C ASN A 210 5.92 8.29 -5.01
N LEU A 211 5.58 7.67 -6.15
CA LEU A 211 4.96 8.33 -7.29
C LEU A 211 3.70 7.56 -7.72
N PRO A 212 2.69 8.24 -8.28
CA PRO A 212 1.50 7.58 -8.81
C PRO A 212 1.76 6.83 -10.13
N THR A 213 2.85 7.17 -10.81
CA THR A 213 3.26 6.61 -12.10
C THR A 213 4.76 6.41 -12.17
N HIS A 214 5.19 5.26 -12.69
CA HIS A 214 6.58 4.93 -12.97
C HIS A 214 6.75 4.52 -14.43
N LYS A 215 7.95 4.74 -14.97
CA LYS A 215 8.30 4.34 -16.33
C LYS A 215 9.51 3.41 -16.32
N ALA A 216 9.30 2.17 -16.72
CA ALA A 216 10.36 1.22 -17.00
C ALA A 216 10.66 1.19 -18.51
N ILE A 217 11.93 1.32 -18.89
CA ILE A 217 12.36 1.22 -20.29
C ILE A 217 13.37 0.09 -20.40
N VAL A 218 13.11 -0.82 -21.34
CA VAL A 218 14.02 -1.90 -21.73
C VAL A 218 14.58 -1.55 -23.11
N SER A 219 15.90 -1.40 -23.21
CA SER A 219 16.58 -0.94 -24.43
C SER A 219 17.65 -1.93 -24.88
N CYS A 220 17.66 -2.29 -26.16
CA CYS A 220 18.61 -3.23 -26.78
C CYS A 220 19.63 -2.53 -27.69
N ARG A 221 19.83 -1.22 -27.51
CA ARG A 221 20.77 -0.40 -28.27
C ARG A 221 21.88 0.12 -27.36
#